data_AF-A0AAW5ES09-F1
#
_entry.id   AF-A0AAW5ES09-F1
#
_cell.length_a   1.000
_cell.length_b   1.000
_cell.length_c   1.000
_cell.angle_alpha   90.00
_cell.angle_beta   90.00
_cell.angle_gamma   90.00
#
_symmetry.space_group_name_H-M   'P 1'
#
loop_
_entity.id
_entity.type
_entity.pdbx_description
1 polymer ?
#
loop_
_entity_poly.entity_id
_entity_poly.type
_entity_poly.pdbx_seq_one_letter_code
_entity_poly.pdbx_strand_id
1 'polypeptide(L)'
;MLGLVATASPVMAGTFDVTDGCASDEISEVSRLYIDERLVATFQLDPRHPEHTVNVETPVGRVNHSYALCGEITIRLPSGKAETHEVSGEGVLHAPNGHHLVALGAKNFTEFYLDDPDDPTVVEHYPGRSSLCAAPTS
;
A
#
# COMPACT_ATOMS: atom_id res chain seq x y z
N MET A 1 9.32 30.12 37.34
CA MET A 1 8.84 29.04 36.45
C MET A 1 8.55 29.67 35.09
N LEU A 2 9.49 29.60 34.13
CA LEU A 2 9.20 29.95 32.74
C LEU A 2 8.61 28.71 32.08
N GLY A 3 7.32 28.75 31.74
CA GLY A 3 6.66 27.70 30.99
C GLY A 3 7.06 27.78 29.52
N LEU A 4 7.67 26.70 29.02
CA LEU A 4 7.97 26.54 27.60
C LEU A 4 6.65 26.27 26.87
N VAL A 5 6.13 27.26 26.15
CA VAL A 5 5.00 27.06 25.23
C VAL A 5 5.57 26.44 23.97
N ALA A 6 5.44 25.12 23.83
CA ALA A 6 5.74 24.44 22.58
C ALA A 6 4.65 24.82 21.56
N THR A 7 4.99 25.69 20.61
CA THR A 7 4.15 25.92 19.43
C THR A 7 4.20 24.68 18.57
N ALA A 8 3.17 23.85 18.62
CA ALA A 8 3.00 22.76 17.66
C ALA A 8 2.72 23.39 16.30
N SER A 9 3.73 23.41 15.41
CA SER A 9 3.51 23.79 14.02
C SER A 9 2.53 22.81 13.38
N PRO A 10 1.50 23.27 12.66
CA PRO A 10 0.62 22.37 11.93
C PRO A 10 1.46 21.59 10.91
N VAL A 11 1.32 20.26 10.92
CA VAL A 11 1.83 19.42 9.83
C VAL A 11 1.01 19.75 8.59
N MET A 12 1.67 20.32 7.60
CA MET A 12 1.07 20.65 6.31
C MET A 12 0.78 19.37 5.51
N ALA A 13 -0.20 19.43 4.61
CA ALA A 13 -0.36 18.39 3.59
C ALA A 13 0.94 18.25 2.80
N GLY A 14 1.34 17.01 2.56
CA GLY A 14 2.44 16.66 1.67
C GLY A 14 2.00 15.57 0.71
N THR A 15 2.98 15.03 -0.02
CA THR A 15 2.73 13.92 -0.94
C THR A 15 3.81 12.88 -0.83
N PHE A 16 3.49 11.66 -1.22
CA PHE A 16 4.42 10.55 -1.37
C PHE A 16 4.02 9.73 -2.58
N ASP A 17 4.96 8.97 -3.12
CA ASP A 17 4.69 8.11 -4.28
C ASP A 17 4.51 6.67 -3.83
N VAL A 18 3.63 5.94 -4.53
CA VAL A 18 3.47 4.50 -4.37
C VAL A 18 3.56 3.85 -5.75
N THR A 19 4.47 2.90 -5.91
CA THR A 19 4.59 2.07 -7.11
C THR A 19 4.10 0.67 -6.82
N ASP A 20 3.28 0.14 -7.72
CA ASP A 20 2.93 -1.27 -7.75
C ASP A 20 3.43 -1.90 -9.05
N GLY A 21 3.84 -3.16 -8.98
CA GLY A 21 4.54 -3.86 -10.05
C GLY A 21 4.12 -5.32 -10.19
N CYS A 22 3.84 -5.72 -11.43
CA CYS A 22 3.43 -7.06 -11.82
C CYS A 22 4.63 -8.02 -11.75
N ALA A 23 4.47 -9.16 -11.06
CA ALA A 23 5.49 -10.20 -11.05
C ALA A 23 5.58 -10.93 -12.40
N SER A 24 6.70 -11.59 -12.69
CA SER A 24 6.91 -12.27 -14.00
C SER A 24 5.92 -13.39 -14.30
N ASP A 25 5.41 -14.05 -13.26
CA ASP A 25 4.46 -15.17 -13.35
C ASP A 25 3.01 -14.71 -13.25
N GLU A 26 2.80 -13.39 -13.10
CA GLU A 26 1.50 -12.79 -12.96
C GLU A 26 0.87 -12.48 -14.33
N ILE A 27 -0.43 -12.77 -14.43
CA ILE A 27 -1.26 -12.54 -15.62
C ILE A 27 -1.98 -11.20 -15.51
N SER A 28 -2.43 -10.85 -14.30
CA SER A 28 -3.09 -9.58 -14.02
C SER A 28 -3.24 -9.35 -12.52
N GLU A 29 -3.24 -8.09 -12.11
CA GLU A 29 -3.58 -7.64 -10.77
C GLU A 29 -4.60 -6.50 -10.83
N VAL A 30 -5.54 -6.53 -9.88
CA VAL A 30 -6.31 -5.35 -9.50
C VAL A 30 -6.19 -5.16 -8.00
N SER A 31 -5.56 -4.07 -7.59
CA SER A 31 -5.37 -3.73 -6.18
C SER A 31 -5.78 -2.30 -5.86
N ARG A 32 -6.07 -2.06 -4.59
CA ARG A 32 -6.62 -0.80 -4.07
C ARG A 32 -5.83 -0.38 -2.85
N LEU A 33 -5.38 0.86 -2.85
CA LEU A 33 -4.71 1.48 -1.72
C LEU A 33 -5.68 2.39 -0.97
N TYR A 34 -5.78 2.14 0.32
CA TYR A 34 -6.51 2.97 1.27
C TYR A 34 -5.53 3.66 2.21
N ILE A 35 -5.72 4.96 2.43
CA ILE A 35 -5.03 5.73 3.46
C ILE A 35 -6.07 6.34 4.38
N ASP A 36 -5.94 6.14 5.69
CA ASP A 36 -6.92 6.55 6.68
C ASP A 36 -8.36 6.12 6.28
N GLU A 37 -8.49 4.86 5.85
CA GLU A 37 -9.74 4.21 5.36
C GLU A 37 -10.33 4.80 4.06
N ARG A 38 -9.63 5.73 3.40
CA ARG A 38 -10.07 6.33 2.14
C ARG A 38 -9.33 5.71 0.96
N LEU A 39 -10.08 5.29 -0.06
CA LEU A 39 -9.51 4.85 -1.32
C LEU A 39 -8.78 6.02 -1.98
N VAL A 40 -7.47 5.90 -2.14
CA VAL A 40 -6.62 6.93 -2.78
C VAL A 40 -6.10 6.48 -4.13
N ALA A 41 -6.00 5.17 -4.37
CA ALA A 41 -5.55 4.64 -5.65
C ALA A 41 -6.14 3.26 -5.95
N THR A 42 -6.21 2.94 -7.25
CA THR A 42 -6.48 1.60 -7.77
C THR A 42 -5.42 1.29 -8.82
N PHE A 43 -4.70 0.19 -8.63
CA PHE A 43 -3.73 -0.32 -9.57
C PHE A 43 -4.40 -1.40 -10.42
N GLN A 44 -4.13 -1.36 -11.72
CA GLN A 44 -4.56 -2.38 -12.68
C GLN A 44 -3.33 -2.72 -13.50
N LEU A 45 -2.75 -3.88 -13.24
CA LEU A 45 -1.49 -4.30 -13.83
C LEU A 45 -1.72 -5.51 -14.71
N ASP A 46 -0.97 -5.57 -15.80
CA ASP A 46 -0.93 -6.70 -16.72
C ASP A 46 0.43 -6.71 -17.45
N PRO A 47 0.79 -7.76 -18.20
CA PRO A 47 2.10 -7.82 -18.88
C PRO A 47 2.39 -6.67 -19.88
N ARG A 48 1.40 -5.88 -20.30
CA ARG A 48 1.54 -4.68 -21.13
C ARG A 48 1.65 -3.40 -20.30
N HIS A 49 1.15 -3.43 -19.06
CA HIS A 49 1.23 -2.35 -18.08
C HIS A 49 1.79 -2.93 -16.77
N PRO A 50 3.08 -3.32 -16.75
CA PRO A 50 3.64 -4.12 -15.66
C PRO A 50 3.94 -3.29 -14.42
N GLU A 51 3.79 -1.96 -14.47
CA GLU A 51 4.10 -1.08 -13.36
C GLU A 51 3.18 0.15 -13.41
N HIS A 52 2.77 0.64 -12.25
CA HIS A 52 2.02 1.88 -12.13
C HIS A 52 2.42 2.62 -10.85
N THR A 53 2.80 3.89 -10.99
CA THR A 53 3.11 4.78 -9.87
C THR A 53 2.01 5.83 -9.71
N VAL A 54 1.58 6.07 -8.48
CA VAL A 54 0.62 7.10 -8.10
C VAL A 54 1.21 8.05 -7.07
N ASN A 55 0.89 9.34 -7.19
CA ASN A 55 1.21 10.33 -6.17
C ASN A 55 0.01 10.46 -5.21
N VAL A 56 0.26 10.28 -3.92
CA VAL A 56 -0.76 10.25 -2.87
C VAL A 56 -0.62 11.47 -1.98
N GLU A 57 -1.73 12.20 -1.75
CA GLU A 57 -1.76 13.33 -0.83
C GLU A 57 -2.00 12.87 0.62
N THR A 58 -1.21 13.39 1.56
CA THR A 58 -1.44 13.18 2.99
C THR A 58 -2.42 14.20 3.57
N PRO A 59 -3.41 13.75 4.38
CA PRO A 59 -4.26 14.67 5.12
C PRO A 59 -3.47 15.60 6.05
N VAL A 60 -3.82 16.90 6.04
CA VAL A 60 -3.24 17.92 6.94
C VAL A 60 -3.41 17.51 8.41
N GLY A 61 -2.40 17.77 9.22
CA GLY A 61 -2.48 17.69 10.68
C GLY A 61 -2.20 16.31 11.28
N ARG A 62 -1.76 15.34 10.49
CA ARG A 62 -1.29 14.02 10.96
C ARG A 62 0.07 13.70 10.36
N VAL A 63 0.91 13.03 11.15
CA VAL A 63 2.22 12.53 10.72
C VAL A 63 2.15 11.05 10.36
N ASN A 64 1.35 10.30 11.13
CA ASN A 64 1.13 8.88 10.92
C ASN A 64 -0.24 8.66 10.27
N HIS A 65 -0.28 7.72 9.33
CA HIS A 65 -1.49 7.36 8.59
C HIS A 65 -1.67 5.86 8.60
N SER A 66 -2.90 5.37 8.80
CA SER A 66 -3.16 3.96 8.54
C SER A 66 -3.18 3.70 7.03
N TYR A 67 -2.68 2.55 6.61
CA TYR A 67 -2.86 2.10 5.23
C TYR A 67 -3.45 0.70 5.18
N ALA A 68 -4.14 0.41 4.08
CA ALA A 68 -4.49 -0.95 3.69
C ALA A 68 -4.35 -1.12 2.19
N LEU A 69 -3.87 -2.31 1.79
CA LEU A 69 -3.85 -2.77 0.42
C LEU A 69 -4.81 -3.94 0.29
N CYS A 70 -5.72 -3.87 -0.67
CA CYS A 70 -6.69 -4.92 -0.97
C CYS A 70 -6.63 -5.26 -2.45
N GLY A 71 -6.42 -6.52 -2.82
CA GLY A 71 -6.32 -6.87 -4.23
C GLY A 71 -6.63 -8.32 -4.55
N GLU A 72 -6.69 -8.56 -5.86
CA GLU A 72 -6.78 -9.88 -6.47
C GLU A 72 -5.68 -10.00 -7.50
N ILE A 73 -4.85 -11.03 -7.36
CA ILE A 73 -3.72 -11.31 -8.26
C ILE A 73 -3.98 -12.64 -8.95
N THR A 74 -3.94 -12.63 -10.28
CA THR A 74 -4.06 -13.84 -11.10
C THR A 74 -2.70 -14.23 -11.60
N ILE A 75 -2.24 -15.43 -11.27
CA ILE A 75 -0.92 -15.97 -11.64
C ILE A 75 -1.04 -17.17 -12.55
N ARG A 76 0.04 -17.46 -13.27
CA ARG A 76 0.22 -18.70 -14.02
C ARG A 76 1.04 -19.69 -13.21
N LEU A 77 0.45 -20.82 -12.84
CA LEU A 77 1.18 -21.90 -12.20
C LEU A 77 2.17 -22.58 -13.17
N PRO A 78 3.18 -23.31 -12.64
CA PRO A 78 4.08 -24.13 -13.47
C PRO A 78 3.37 -25.17 -14.34
N SER A 79 2.16 -25.59 -13.96
CA SER A 79 1.31 -26.48 -14.76
C SER A 79 0.68 -25.80 -16.00
N GLY A 80 0.82 -24.48 -16.12
CA GLY A 80 0.20 -23.64 -17.15
C GLY A 80 -1.22 -23.14 -16.80
N LYS A 81 -1.82 -23.66 -15.72
CA LYS A 81 -3.15 -23.24 -15.22
C LYS A 81 -3.07 -21.84 -14.60
N ALA A 82 -4.12 -21.03 -14.79
CA ALA A 82 -4.29 -19.76 -14.10
C ALA A 82 -4.97 -19.96 -12.73
N GLU A 83 -4.50 -19.25 -11.71
CA GLU A 83 -5.12 -19.20 -10.38
C GLU A 83 -5.20 -17.75 -9.89
N THR A 84 -6.30 -17.41 -9.23
CA THR A 84 -6.54 -16.07 -8.66
C THR A 84 -6.46 -16.18 -7.15
N HIS A 85 -5.66 -15.30 -6.55
CA HIS A 85 -5.47 -15.18 -5.11
C HIS A 85 -5.97 -13.82 -4.64
N GLU A 86 -6.74 -13.83 -3.56
CA GLU A 86 -7.00 -12.60 -2.82
C GLU A 86 -5.78 -12.26 -1.97
N VAL A 87 -5.32 -11.01 -2.08
CA VAL A 87 -4.23 -10.46 -1.29
C VAL A 87 -4.71 -9.29 -0.46
N SER A 88 -4.13 -9.18 0.73
CA SER A 88 -4.42 -8.04 1.59
C SER A 88 -3.34 -7.85 2.63
N GLY A 89 -3.14 -6.60 3.05
CA GLY A 89 -2.33 -6.25 4.22
C GLY A 89 -2.63 -4.84 4.67
N GLU A 90 -2.22 -4.52 5.89
CA GLU A 90 -2.44 -3.22 6.50
C GLU A 90 -1.27 -2.86 7.43
N GLY A 91 -1.21 -1.59 7.81
CA GLY A 91 -0.18 -1.09 8.69
C GLY A 91 -0.27 0.41 8.91
N VAL A 92 0.86 1.00 9.27
CA VAL A 92 1.01 2.43 9.53
C VAL A 92 2.16 2.98 8.70
N LEU A 93 1.91 4.13 8.08
CA LEU A 93 2.93 4.97 7.48
C LEU A 93 3.37 6.03 8.50
N HIS A 94 4.67 6.18 8.68
CA HIS A 94 5.31 7.14 9.57
C HIS A 94 5.96 8.25 8.76
N ALA A 95 5.37 9.45 8.80
CA ALA A 95 5.85 10.63 8.09
C ALA A 95 6.17 10.38 6.59
N PRO A 96 5.24 9.80 5.79
CA PRO A 96 5.56 9.31 4.44
C PRO A 96 5.89 10.42 3.43
N ASN A 97 5.69 11.69 3.78
CA ASN A 97 5.88 12.81 2.85
C ASN A 97 7.30 12.84 2.26
N GLY A 98 7.38 12.85 0.93
CA GLY A 98 8.63 12.86 0.17
C GLY A 98 9.26 11.48 -0.05
N HIS A 99 8.64 10.42 0.46
CA HIS A 99 9.12 9.04 0.27
C HIS A 99 8.53 8.39 -0.99
N HIS A 100 9.19 7.32 -1.42
CA HIS A 100 8.75 6.45 -2.51
C HIS A 100 8.53 5.05 -1.96
N LEU A 101 7.27 4.65 -1.89
CA LEU A 101 6.89 3.35 -1.37
C LEU A 101 6.63 2.37 -2.53
N VAL A 102 6.83 1.09 -2.26
CA VAL A 102 6.54 0.01 -3.19
C VAL A 102 5.53 -0.95 -2.58
N ALA A 103 4.53 -1.36 -3.37
CA ALA A 103 3.62 -2.44 -3.00
C ALA A 103 4.28 -3.79 -3.34
N LEU A 104 4.31 -4.70 -2.37
CA LEU A 104 5.01 -5.98 -2.49
C LEU A 104 4.08 -7.13 -2.16
N GLY A 105 3.97 -8.08 -3.09
CA GLY A 105 3.36 -9.38 -2.87
C GLY A 105 4.33 -10.36 -2.22
N ALA A 106 3.92 -11.05 -1.15
CA ALA A 106 4.73 -12.05 -0.46
C ALA A 106 3.93 -13.31 -0.08
N LYS A 107 4.69 -14.33 0.37
CA LYS A 107 4.16 -15.64 0.84
C LYS A 107 3.21 -16.30 -0.16
N ASN A 108 3.60 -16.40 -1.44
CA ASN A 108 2.77 -16.93 -2.52
C ASN A 108 1.46 -16.16 -2.70
N PHE A 109 1.54 -14.82 -2.74
CA PHE A 109 0.39 -13.94 -2.97
C PHE A 109 -0.70 -14.13 -1.91
N THR A 110 -0.30 -14.18 -0.63
CA THR A 110 -1.24 -14.10 0.51
C THR A 110 -1.02 -12.86 1.37
N GLU A 111 0.18 -12.28 1.30
CA GLU A 111 0.51 -11.02 1.96
C GLU A 111 0.78 -9.97 0.90
N PHE A 112 0.32 -8.75 1.18
CA PHE A 112 0.50 -7.61 0.29
C PHE A 112 0.61 -6.34 1.13
N TYR A 113 1.79 -5.73 1.11
CA TYR A 113 2.18 -4.68 2.05
C TYR A 113 3.00 -3.60 1.34
N LEU A 114 3.10 -2.43 1.97
CA LEU A 114 3.98 -1.36 1.50
C LEU A 114 5.37 -1.51 2.12
N ASP A 115 6.38 -1.12 1.38
CA ASP A 115 7.76 -1.02 1.86
C ASP A 115 8.41 0.26 1.33
N ASP A 116 9.41 0.77 2.03
CA ASP A 116 10.29 1.84 1.53
C ASP A 116 11.70 1.26 1.43
N PRO A 117 12.22 1.01 0.21
CA PRO A 117 13.53 0.40 0.02
C PRO A 117 14.70 1.25 0.58
N ASP A 118 14.49 2.56 0.71
CA ASP A 118 15.50 3.52 1.14
C ASP A 118 15.41 3.83 2.65
N ASP A 119 14.21 3.72 3.25
CA ASP A 119 13.98 3.94 4.68
C ASP A 119 12.94 2.99 5.31
N PRO A 120 13.37 1.86 5.91
CA PRO A 120 12.45 0.87 6.48
C PRO A 120 11.70 1.37 7.73
N THR A 121 11.96 2.58 8.23
CA THR A 121 11.24 3.15 9.38
C THR A 121 9.93 3.83 8.99
N VAL A 122 9.72 4.08 7.69
CA VAL A 122 8.54 4.75 7.15
C VAL A 122 7.32 3.84 7.17
N VAL A 123 7.51 2.53 7.06
CA VAL A 123 6.39 1.58 7.02
C VAL A 123 6.48 0.58 8.17
N GLU A 124 5.44 0.58 9.00
CA GLU A 124 5.14 -0.52 9.90
C GLU A 124 4.03 -1.36 9.26
N HIS A 125 4.28 -2.63 8.97
CA HIS A 125 3.26 -3.53 8.45
C HIS A 125 2.78 -4.49 9.55
N TYR A 126 1.47 -4.70 9.63
CA TYR A 126 0.88 -5.63 10.60
C TYR A 126 0.81 -7.04 10.02
N PRO A 127 1.07 -8.09 10.82
CA PRO A 127 0.98 -9.46 10.35
C PRO A 127 -0.48 -9.86 10.11
N GLY A 128 -0.75 -10.49 8.98
CA GLY A 128 -2.06 -11.05 8.64
C GLY A 128 -2.81 -10.28 7.56
N ARG A 129 -4.08 -10.66 7.35
CA ARG A 129 -4.96 -10.03 6.35
C ARG A 129 -5.59 -8.77 6.93
N SER A 130 -5.77 -7.76 6.07
CA SER A 130 -6.43 -6.53 6.49
C SER A 130 -7.90 -6.75 6.80
N SER A 131 -8.36 -6.12 7.87
CA SER A 131 -9.77 -6.12 8.27
C SER A 131 -10.64 -5.25 7.35
N LEU A 132 -10.04 -4.30 6.64
CA LEU A 132 -10.71 -3.43 5.65
C LEU A 132 -10.99 -4.15 4.33
N CYS A 133 -10.21 -5.18 4.01
CA CYS A 133 -10.35 -5.95 2.77
C CYS A 133 -11.38 -7.09 2.87
N ALA A 134 -12.28 -7.05 3.86
CA ALA A 134 -13.36 -8.03 3.98
C ALA A 134 -14.12 -8.14 2.65
N ALA A 135 -14.27 -9.38 2.16
CA ALA A 135 -14.75 -9.70 0.82
C ALA A 135 -16.02 -8.93 0.44
N PRO A 136 -16.22 -8.56 -0.85
CA PRO A 136 -17.52 -8.11 -1.31
C PRO A 136 -18.53 -9.19 -0.93
N THR A 137 -19.54 -8.83 -0.13
CA THR A 137 -20.70 -9.70 0.05
C THR A 137 -21.29 -9.96 -1.33
N SER A 138 -21.22 -11.22 -1.75
CA SER A 138 -21.68 -11.71 -3.06
C SER A 138 -23.11 -11.31 -3.40
#